data_AF-A0A956XWX6-F1
#
_entry.id   AF-A0A956XWX6-F1
#
_cell.length_a   1.000
_cell.length_b   1.000
_cell.length_c   1.000
_cell.angle_alpha   90.00
_cell.angle_beta   90.00
_cell.angle_gamma   90.00
#
_symmetry.space_group_name_H-M   'P 1'
#
loop_
_entity.id
_entity.type
_entity.pdbx_description
1 polymer ?
#
loop_
_entity_poly.entity_id
_entity_poly.type
_entity_poly.pdbx_seq_one_letter_code
_entity_poly.pdbx_strand_id
1 'polypeptide(L)'
;MDPDGSNVQRITPIPEGGDTSYQNPNWSPDGTKIVFQGAVYNQGASDDNIYIIDVQSGDIINITSAFDSDDMMPDWQPISSVSSSSE
;
A
#
# COMPACT_ATOMS: atom_id res chain seq x y z
N MET A 1 -14.18 1.92 7.07
CA MET A 1 -15.47 1.87 6.35
C MET A 1 -16.36 0.91 7.11
N ASP A 2 -17.62 1.27 7.28
CA ASP A 2 -18.61 0.37 7.86
C ASP A 2 -19.21 -0.53 6.76
N PRO A 3 -19.83 -1.67 7.11
CA PRO A 3 -20.41 -2.58 6.12
C PRO A 3 -21.48 -1.95 5.20
N ASP A 4 -22.08 -0.84 5.63
CA ASP A 4 -23.06 -0.06 4.87
C ASP A 4 -22.44 0.97 3.91
N GLY A 5 -21.10 1.02 3.84
CA GLY A 5 -20.36 1.97 3.01
C GLY A 5 -20.25 3.37 3.62
N SER A 6 -20.71 3.58 4.84
CA SER A 6 -20.49 4.82 5.59
C SER A 6 -19.09 4.85 6.23
N ASN A 7 -18.72 6.01 6.79
CA ASN A 7 -17.42 6.21 7.45
C ASN A 7 -16.21 5.85 6.56
N VAL A 8 -16.26 6.33 5.31
CA VAL A 8 -15.11 6.25 4.39
C VAL A 8 -14.06 7.24 4.86
N GLN A 9 -12.89 6.71 5.24
CA GLN A 9 -11.73 7.50 5.61
C GLN A 9 -10.66 7.36 4.53
N ARG A 10 -10.13 8.49 4.07
CA ARG A 10 -8.90 8.50 3.27
C ARG A 10 -7.72 8.29 4.22
N ILE A 11 -6.93 7.25 3.96
CA ILE A 11 -5.74 6.92 4.75
C ILE A 11 -4.42 7.21 4.02
N THR A 12 -4.43 7.31 2.69
CA THR A 12 -3.22 7.68 1.92
C THR A 12 -2.86 9.15 2.11
N PRO A 13 -1.58 9.52 2.31
CA PRO A 13 -1.16 10.91 2.29
C PRO A 13 -1.38 11.55 0.92
N ILE A 14 -1.44 12.88 0.88
CA ILE A 14 -1.37 13.68 -0.35
C ILE A 14 -0.08 14.49 -0.22
N PRO A 15 0.98 14.18 -0.97
CA PRO A 15 2.17 15.02 -1.02
C PRO A 15 1.78 16.44 -1.39
N GLU A 16 2.30 17.43 -0.66
CA GLU A 16 2.08 18.83 -1.01
C GLU A 16 2.74 19.15 -2.36
N GLY A 17 1.94 19.63 -3.32
CA GLY A 17 2.44 20.26 -4.54
C GLY A 17 2.61 19.37 -5.78
N GLY A 18 2.22 18.09 -5.74
CA GLY A 18 2.27 17.19 -6.90
C GLY A 18 0.93 16.54 -7.21
N ASP A 19 0.67 16.26 -8.48
CA ASP A 19 -0.34 15.27 -8.84
C ASP A 19 0.14 13.91 -8.30
N THR A 20 -0.80 13.09 -7.81
CA THR A 20 -0.49 11.73 -7.35
C THR A 20 -1.46 10.72 -7.91
N SER A 21 -0.93 9.57 -8.32
CA SER A 21 -1.71 8.40 -8.71
C SER A 21 -1.48 7.27 -7.71
N TYR A 22 -2.56 6.63 -7.26
CA TYR A 22 -2.51 5.42 -6.42
C TYR A 22 -3.28 4.31 -7.12
N GLN A 23 -2.65 3.15 -7.30
CA GLN A 23 -3.21 2.03 -8.05
C GLN A 23 -2.86 0.67 -7.41
N ASN A 24 -3.54 -0.38 -7.88
CA ASN A 24 -3.24 -1.77 -7.55
C ASN A 24 -3.13 -2.06 -6.04
N PRO A 25 -4.14 -1.70 -5.22
CA PRO A 25 -4.09 -1.98 -3.79
C PRO A 25 -4.28 -3.48 -3.53
N ASN A 26 -3.57 -4.00 -2.53
CA ASN A 26 -3.71 -5.37 -2.06
C ASN A 26 -3.62 -5.44 -0.52
N TRP A 27 -4.51 -6.20 0.10
CA TRP A 27 -4.61 -6.31 1.55
C TRP A 27 -3.67 -7.38 2.08
N SER A 28 -3.02 -7.09 3.22
CA SER A 28 -2.29 -8.12 3.95
C SER A 28 -3.25 -9.24 4.40
N PRO A 29 -2.78 -10.50 4.52
CA PRO A 29 -3.63 -11.61 4.94
C PRO A 29 -4.30 -11.42 6.30
N ASP A 30 -3.68 -10.63 7.18
CA ASP A 30 -4.21 -10.28 8.51
C ASP A 30 -5.13 -9.05 8.51
N GLY A 31 -5.31 -8.39 7.36
CA GLY A 31 -6.17 -7.21 7.19
C GLY A 31 -5.64 -5.93 7.88
N THR A 32 -4.41 -5.92 8.38
CA THR A 32 -3.85 -4.76 9.10
C THR A 32 -3.15 -3.75 8.18
N LYS A 33 -2.78 -4.16 6.96
CA LYS A 33 -1.98 -3.37 6.03
C LYS A 33 -2.53 -3.43 4.62
N ILE A 34 -2.24 -2.39 3.86
CA ILE A 34 -2.47 -2.35 2.41
C ILE A 34 -1.14 -2.04 1.75
N VAL A 35 -0.79 -2.82 0.72
CA VAL A 35 0.29 -2.51 -0.21
C VAL A 35 -0.32 -1.90 -1.47
N PHE A 36 0.30 -0.88 -2.03
CA PHE A 36 -0.20 -0.21 -3.24
C PHE A 36 0.93 0.45 -4.02
N GLN A 37 0.69 0.68 -5.30
CA GLN A 37 1.54 1.45 -6.18
C GLN A 37 1.20 2.94 -6.04
N GLY A 38 2.20 3.80 -5.91
CA GLY A 38 2.05 5.24 -5.84
C GLY A 38 3.06 5.98 -6.72
N ALA A 39 2.58 6.98 -7.46
CA ALA A 39 3.41 7.91 -8.23
C ALA A 39 3.24 9.32 -7.68
N VAL A 40 4.37 10.03 -7.53
CA VAL A 40 4.38 11.48 -7.24
C VAL A 40 4.94 12.21 -8.46
N TYR A 41 4.10 13.00 -9.12
CA TYR A 41 4.52 13.75 -10.30
C TYR A 41 5.25 15.02 -9.89
N ASN A 42 6.54 15.09 -10.22
CA ASN A 42 7.39 16.26 -9.99
C ASN A 42 7.94 16.76 -11.34
N GLN A 43 7.49 17.94 -11.78
CA GLN A 43 8.01 18.63 -12.97
C GLN A 43 7.99 17.77 -14.26
N GLY A 44 6.99 16.89 -14.41
CA GLY A 44 6.81 16.04 -15.59
C GLY A 44 7.53 14.68 -15.56
N ALA A 45 8.25 14.39 -14.47
CA ALA A 45 8.75 13.05 -14.16
C ALA A 45 7.98 12.45 -12.97
N SER A 46 7.86 11.13 -12.95
CA SER A 46 7.30 10.37 -11.83
C SER A 46 7.97 9.02 -11.78
N ASP A 47 8.28 8.57 -10.57
CA ASP A 47 8.73 7.20 -10.33
C ASP A 47 7.62 6.46 -9.60
N ASP A 48 7.19 5.32 -10.16
CA ASP A 48 6.26 4.43 -9.50
C ASP A 48 6.97 3.71 -8.35
N ASN A 49 6.45 3.89 -7.13
CA ASN A 49 6.97 3.28 -5.92
C ASN A 49 5.93 2.38 -5.27
N ILE A 50 6.39 1.38 -4.51
CA ILE A 50 5.53 0.54 -3.70
C ILE A 50 5.50 1.06 -2.27
N TYR A 51 4.29 1.27 -1.77
CA TYR A 51 4.04 1.73 -0.42
C TYR A 51 3.27 0.68 0.37
N ILE A 52 3.54 0.61 1.67
CA ILE A 52 2.73 -0.11 2.64
C ILE A 52 2.15 0.92 3.61
N ILE A 53 0.83 0.84 3.85
CA ILE A 53 0.15 1.63 4.87
C ILE A 53 -0.43 0.74 5.97
N ASP A 54 -0.25 1.14 7.22
CA ASP A 54 -0.96 0.57 8.36
C ASP A 54 -2.36 1.19 8.47
N VAL A 55 -3.37 0.33 8.53
CA VAL A 55 -4.78 0.77 8.46
C VAL A 55 -5.24 1.43 9.75
N GLN A 56 -4.64 1.08 10.90
CA GLN A 56 -5.03 1.64 12.18
C GLN A 56 -4.34 2.99 12.45
N SER A 57 -3.03 3.06 12.26
CA SER A 57 -2.28 4.29 12.54
C SER A 57 -2.28 5.28 11.38
N GLY A 58 -2.47 4.80 10.14
CA GLY A 58 -2.26 5.59 8.93
C GLY A 58 -0.78 5.77 8.58
N ASP A 59 0.13 5.09 9.28
CA ASP A 59 1.56 5.17 9.00
C ASP A 59 1.87 4.54 7.64
N ILE A 60 2.67 5.25 6.84
CA ILE A 60 3.04 4.85 5.49
C ILE A 60 4.55 4.72 5.36
N ILE A 61 4.98 3.68 4.63
CA ILE A 61 6.39 3.42 4.33
C ILE A 61 6.53 3.20 2.83
N ASN A 62 7.47 3.90 2.19
CA ASN A 62 7.93 3.57 0.84
C ASN A 62 8.99 2.47 0.93
N ILE A 63 8.68 1.28 0.42
CA ILE A 63 9.58 0.12 0.51
C ILE A 63 10.52 -0.02 -0.71
N THR A 64 10.31 0.78 -1.75
CA THR A 64 11.16 0.79 -2.96
C THR A 64 11.93 2.09 -3.15
N SER A 65 11.90 3.00 -2.17
CA SER A 65 12.58 4.31 -2.22
C SER A 65 14.09 4.30 -2.52
N ALA A 66 14.75 3.14 -2.40
CA ALA A 66 16.16 2.97 -2.71
C ALA A 66 16.43 2.65 -4.19
N PHE A 67 15.39 2.44 -5.00
CA PHE A 67 15.47 2.05 -6.39
C PHE A 67 14.96 3.18 -7.30
N ASP A 68 15.63 3.37 -8.43
CA ASP A 68 15.34 4.42 -9.43
C ASP A 68 14.63 3.80 -10.65
N SER A 69 13.66 2.92 -10.38
CA SER A 69 12.90 2.16 -11.37
C SER A 69 11.45 2.07 -10.99
N ASP A 70 10.56 2.02 -11.99
CA ASP A 70 9.13 1.82 -11.77
C ASP A 70 8.85 0.44 -11.16
N ASP A 71 8.36 0.43 -9.92
CA ASP A 71 7.90 -0.77 -9.23
C ASP A 71 6.37 -0.81 -9.25
N MET A 72 5.80 -1.90 -9.78
CA MET A 72 4.38 -1.99 -10.09
C MET A 72 3.76 -3.29 -9.59
N MET A 73 2.43 -3.28 -9.45
CA MET A 73 1.58 -4.46 -9.18
C MET A 73 2.02 -5.30 -7.96
N PRO A 74 2.01 -4.71 -6.75
CA PRO A 74 2.40 -5.45 -5.55
C PRO A 74 1.36 -6.51 -5.15
N ASP A 75 1.83 -7.60 -4.54
CA ASP A 75 0.97 -8.64 -3.97
C ASP A 75 1.57 -9.17 -2.65
N TRP A 76 0.70 -9.61 -1.74
CA TRP A 76 1.10 -10.28 -0.51
C TRP A 76 1.24 -11.78 -0.75
N GLN A 77 2.40 -12.33 -0.39
CA GLN A 77 2.52 -13.79 -0.33
C GLN A 77 1.70 -14.33 0.85
N PRO A 78 0.96 -15.44 0.68
CA PRO A 78 0.25 -16.07 1.79
C PRO A 78 1.24 -16.58 2.82
N ILE A 79 1.01 -16.28 4.10
CA ILE A 79 1.74 -16.92 5.19
C ILE A 79 1.23 -18.35 5.28
N SER A 80 2.10 -19.32 5.02
CA SER A 80 1.77 -20.74 5.20
C SER A 80 1.46 -20.97 6.68
N SER A 81 0.23 -21.33 7.02
CA SER A 81 -0.04 -21.84 8.36
C SER A 81 0.62 -23.21 8.47
N VAL A 82 1.67 -23.31 9.29
CA VAL A 82 2.16 -24.62 9.72
C VAL A 82 1.04 -25.25 10.55
N SER A 83 0.28 -26.17 9.98
CA SER A 83 -0.58 -27.04 10.76
C SER A 83 0.31 -27.97 11.58
N SER A 84 0.53 -27.61 12.85
CA SER A 84 1.10 -28.54 13.83
C SER A 84 0.17 -29.74 13.95
N SER A 85 0.51 -30.83 13.28
CA SER A 85 -0.10 -32.13 13.53
C SER A 85 0.49 -32.64 14.85
N SER A 86 -0.31 -32.66 15.91
CA SER A 86 0.03 -33.37 17.13
C SER A 86 -0.21 -34.87 16.90
N GLU A 87 0.86 -35.65 16.86
CA GLU A 87 0.83 -37.10 17.17
C GLU A 87 0.99 -37.31 18.69
#